data_AF-A0A8H7GK66-F1
#
_entry.id   AF-A0A8H7GK66-F1
#
_cell.length_a   1.000
_cell.length_b   1.000
_cell.length_c   1.000
_cell.angle_alpha   90.00
_cell.angle_beta   90.00
_cell.angle_gamma   90.00
#
_symmetry.space_group_name_H-M   'P 1'
#
loop_
_entity.id
_entity.type
_entity.pdbx_description
1 polymer ?
#
loop_
_entity_poly.entity_id
_entity_poly.type
_entity_poly.pdbx_seq_one_letter_code
_entity_poly.pdbx_strand_id
1 'polypeptide(L)'
;MATTPFFPTLAAQGLLDYPLFGVSLTRNNTGTLSIGAIDSSVVANASKVVWNEVVPFSPFANQGNSSSYLQWVIRLSSFTVNTTGFSPIPTYPNVTKNASLALFDIGASGIYGPFQDVARLFSSIDGSRLVDAGGQWAIPCALSQNMTFGFGGYNFTLQPSDYLIGATAGDPDYCLSWPMASPPSSDGIDWQFGTAFLRTVYTIFSYGINKVEAPRIGLYSIASPNATVESATQISAFLSSQSATLATTLPNYVLATPTYTTPPYTFNASVTASAGQIQNTGLATASYSPLIGGKKPNITALPEVYGVATGATLVITDASGTMKTYTSSIPQPSITLGTPPGWTSSASLTHAMTPYNFVSGLIFIFTLALAPTCLL
;
A
#
# COMPACT_ATOMS: atom_id res chain seq x y z
N MET A 1 -26.27 -8.18 5.50
CA MET A 1 -25.39 -9.36 5.67
C MET A 1 -23.97 -8.88 5.46
N ALA A 2 -23.11 -8.97 6.47
CA ALA A 2 -21.71 -8.60 6.30
C ALA A 2 -21.05 -9.61 5.35
N THR A 3 -20.54 -9.15 4.22
CA THR A 3 -19.81 -9.98 3.27
C THR A 3 -18.46 -10.37 3.88
N THR A 4 -18.12 -11.66 3.88
CA THR A 4 -16.79 -12.11 4.35
C THR A 4 -15.70 -11.45 3.48
N PRO A 5 -14.66 -10.85 4.07
CA PRO A 5 -13.61 -10.20 3.29
C PRO A 5 -12.90 -11.17 2.33
N PHE A 6 -12.56 -10.67 1.13
CA PHE A 6 -12.00 -11.46 0.03
C PHE A 6 -10.73 -12.21 0.41
N PHE A 7 -9.70 -11.51 0.90
CA PHE A 7 -8.40 -12.12 1.18
C PHE A 7 -8.45 -13.16 2.33
N PRO A 8 -9.07 -12.86 3.50
CA PRO A 8 -9.30 -13.86 4.54
C PRO A 8 -10.03 -15.11 4.05
N THR A 9 -10.96 -14.98 3.10
CA THR A 9 -11.66 -16.15 2.52
C THR A 9 -10.68 -17.07 1.79
N LEU A 10 -9.83 -16.51 0.92
CA LEU A 10 -8.81 -17.29 0.20
C LEU A 10 -7.80 -17.93 1.17
N ALA A 11 -7.34 -17.17 2.17
CA ALA A 11 -6.41 -17.64 3.18
C ALA A 11 -7.02 -18.72 4.08
N ALA A 12 -8.31 -18.66 4.42
CA ALA A 12 -8.98 -19.70 5.20
C ALA A 12 -9.23 -20.98 4.39
N GLN A 13 -9.41 -20.87 3.07
CA GLN A 13 -9.67 -22.00 2.17
C GLN A 13 -8.40 -22.69 1.65
N GLY A 14 -7.21 -22.15 1.94
CA GLY A 14 -5.96 -22.74 1.46
C GLY A 14 -5.68 -22.48 -0.03
N LEU A 15 -6.24 -21.41 -0.60
CA LEU A 15 -6.20 -21.13 -2.04
C LEU A 15 -5.04 -20.21 -2.49
N LEU A 16 -4.09 -19.93 -1.61
CA LEU A 16 -2.92 -19.09 -1.89
C LEU A 16 -1.66 -19.95 -1.87
N ASP A 17 -0.56 -19.51 -2.49
CA ASP A 17 0.74 -20.16 -2.30
C ASP A 17 1.27 -19.91 -0.88
N TYR A 18 1.06 -18.70 -0.37
CA TYR A 18 1.29 -18.32 1.02
C TYR A 18 0.25 -17.28 1.47
N PRO A 19 -0.20 -17.24 2.74
CA PRO A 19 -1.23 -16.30 3.19
C PRO A 19 -0.68 -14.86 3.37
N LEU A 20 -0.15 -14.28 2.30
CA LEU A 20 0.27 -12.89 2.21
C LEU A 20 -0.25 -12.22 0.94
N PHE A 21 -0.24 -10.90 0.93
CA PHE A 21 -0.31 -10.10 -0.29
C PHE A 21 0.73 -8.98 -0.21
N GLY A 22 1.20 -8.52 -1.37
CA GLY A 22 2.16 -7.42 -1.46
C GLY A 22 1.65 -6.30 -2.33
N VAL A 23 2.05 -5.07 -1.99
CA VAL A 23 1.61 -3.86 -2.66
C VAL A 23 2.83 -3.02 -3.05
N SER A 24 2.92 -2.71 -4.34
CA SER A 24 3.81 -1.71 -4.91
C SER A 24 2.96 -0.55 -5.42
N LEU A 25 3.13 0.65 -4.86
CA LEU A 25 2.48 1.86 -5.35
C LEU A 25 3.50 2.74 -6.04
N THR A 26 3.10 3.37 -7.15
CA THR A 26 3.96 4.31 -7.86
C THR A 26 3.28 5.66 -8.02
N ARG A 27 4.02 6.67 -8.48
CA ARG A 27 3.51 8.03 -8.65
C ARG A 27 2.61 8.22 -9.87
N ASN A 28 2.80 7.43 -10.93
CA ASN A 28 2.10 7.58 -12.20
C ASN A 28 0.76 6.81 -12.24
N ASN A 29 0.13 6.60 -11.07
CA ASN A 29 -1.10 5.81 -10.89
C ASN A 29 -0.99 4.36 -11.39
N THR A 30 0.23 3.83 -11.52
CA THR A 30 0.45 2.39 -11.71
C THR A 30 0.87 1.75 -10.39
N GLY A 31 0.89 0.42 -10.36
CA GLY A 31 1.29 -0.32 -9.19
C GLY A 31 0.99 -1.80 -9.38
N THR A 32 1.38 -2.60 -8.40
CA THR A 32 1.10 -4.04 -8.38
C THR A 32 0.48 -4.44 -7.06
N LEU A 33 -0.50 -5.33 -7.14
CA LEU A 33 -1.03 -6.11 -6.02
C LEU A 33 -0.71 -7.57 -6.32
N SER A 34 0.20 -8.16 -5.55
CA SER A 34 0.52 -9.59 -5.60
C SER A 34 -0.27 -10.30 -4.50
N ILE A 35 -0.86 -11.45 -4.81
CA ILE A 35 -1.67 -12.23 -3.86
C ILE A 35 -1.07 -13.63 -3.81
N GLY A 36 -0.74 -14.11 -2.61
CA GLY A 36 -0.11 -15.42 -2.43
C GLY A 36 1.41 -15.43 -2.48
N ALA A 37 2.02 -14.37 -3.02
CA ALA A 37 3.45 -14.29 -3.33
C ALA A 37 3.96 -12.83 -3.22
N ILE A 38 5.28 -12.65 -3.16
CA ILE A 38 5.93 -11.34 -3.29
C ILE A 38 6.26 -11.06 -4.76
N ASP A 39 6.20 -9.79 -5.18
CA ASP A 39 6.55 -9.37 -6.54
C ASP A 39 8.07 -9.27 -6.67
N SER A 40 8.70 -10.26 -7.32
CA SER A 40 10.15 -10.31 -7.48
C SER A 40 10.70 -9.31 -8.49
N SER A 41 9.84 -8.64 -9.27
CA SER A 41 10.26 -7.50 -10.09
C SER A 41 10.57 -6.25 -9.26
N VAL A 42 10.02 -6.18 -8.04
CA VAL A 42 10.26 -5.10 -7.06
C VAL A 42 11.20 -5.56 -5.95
N VAL A 43 10.93 -6.73 -5.36
CA VAL A 43 11.72 -7.30 -4.26
C VAL A 43 12.86 -8.16 -4.82
N ALA A 44 13.96 -7.52 -5.23
CA ALA A 44 15.11 -8.24 -5.77
C ALA A 44 15.89 -9.07 -4.72
N ASN A 45 15.68 -8.81 -3.42
CA ASN A 45 16.33 -9.54 -2.34
C ASN A 45 15.40 -9.59 -1.11
N ALA A 46 14.71 -10.71 -0.92
CA ALA A 46 13.77 -10.92 0.18
C ALA A 46 14.43 -10.79 1.57
N SER A 47 15.74 -11.03 1.71
CA SER A 47 16.45 -10.85 3.00
C SER A 47 16.56 -9.39 3.44
N LYS A 48 16.31 -8.42 2.56
CA LYS A 48 16.25 -6.98 2.92
C LYS A 48 14.87 -6.54 3.39
N VAL A 49 13.86 -7.42 3.36
CA VAL A 49 12.54 -7.11 3.90
C VAL A 49 12.64 -6.98 5.42
N VAL A 50 12.24 -5.83 5.93
CA VAL A 50 12.15 -5.58 7.38
C VAL A 50 10.80 -6.07 7.87
N TRP A 51 10.80 -7.16 8.62
CA TRP A 51 9.60 -7.76 9.17
C TRP A 51 9.23 -7.17 10.53
N ASN A 52 8.01 -6.64 10.61
CA ASN A 52 7.43 -6.04 11.80
C ASN A 52 6.25 -6.87 12.28
N GLU A 53 6.14 -7.06 13.59
CA GLU A 53 4.99 -7.75 14.18
C GLU A 53 3.77 -6.83 14.17
N VAL A 54 2.66 -7.34 13.63
CA VAL A 54 1.38 -6.65 13.77
C VAL A 54 0.97 -6.69 15.23
N VAL A 55 0.38 -5.59 15.71
CA VAL A 55 -0.11 -5.46 17.08
C VAL A 55 -1.55 -5.97 17.13
N PRO A 56 -1.88 -6.98 17.97
CA PRO A 56 -3.26 -7.33 18.23
C PRO A 56 -3.91 -6.28 19.15
N PHE A 57 -5.23 -6.21 19.10
CA PHE A 57 -6.04 -5.38 19.97
C PHE A 57 -6.75 -6.24 21.01
N SER A 58 -6.82 -5.73 22.24
CA SER A 58 -7.74 -6.27 23.25
C SER A 58 -9.17 -6.20 22.70
N PRO A 59 -10.10 -7.04 23.15
CA PRO A 59 -11.44 -6.99 22.62
C PRO A 59 -12.16 -5.71 23.11
N PHE A 60 -13.24 -5.33 22.43
CA PHE A 60 -14.06 -4.19 22.82
C PHE A 60 -14.58 -4.37 24.26
N ALA A 61 -14.86 -3.25 24.94
CA ALA A 61 -15.47 -3.29 26.26
C ALA A 61 -16.72 -4.21 26.25
N ASN A 62 -16.76 -5.16 27.19
CA ASN A 62 -17.82 -6.18 27.33
C ASN A 62 -17.93 -7.20 26.19
N GLN A 63 -16.91 -7.34 25.34
CA GLN A 63 -16.84 -8.39 24.31
C GLN A 63 -15.67 -9.32 24.60
N GLY A 64 -15.93 -10.63 24.63
CA GLY A 64 -14.89 -11.67 24.68
C GLY A 64 -13.89 -11.58 25.84
N ASN A 65 -12.86 -12.42 25.78
CA ASN A 65 -11.77 -12.48 26.75
C ASN A 65 -10.40 -12.67 26.06
N SER A 66 -10.36 -12.53 24.73
CA SER A 66 -9.19 -12.81 23.90
C SER A 66 -8.92 -11.64 22.97
N SER A 67 -7.65 -11.28 22.81
CA SER A 67 -7.22 -10.29 21.83
C SER A 67 -7.33 -10.82 20.40
N SER A 68 -7.44 -9.92 19.42
CA SER A 68 -7.53 -10.26 18.01
C SER A 68 -6.83 -9.22 17.13
N TYR A 69 -6.47 -9.60 15.91
CA TYR A 69 -5.90 -8.67 14.93
C TYR A 69 -7.04 -7.99 14.18
N LEU A 70 -7.21 -6.69 14.42
CA LEU A 70 -8.28 -5.89 13.82
C LEU A 70 -7.79 -5.06 12.63
N GLN A 71 -6.53 -4.63 12.67
CA GLN A 71 -5.95 -3.66 11.75
C GLN A 71 -4.47 -3.97 11.49
N TRP A 72 -3.95 -3.49 10.36
CA TRP A 72 -2.53 -3.61 9.98
C TRP A 72 -1.69 -2.55 10.69
N VAL A 73 -1.51 -2.76 11.98
CA VAL A 73 -0.86 -1.79 12.88
C VAL A 73 0.48 -2.34 13.36
N ILE A 74 1.54 -1.56 13.20
CA ILE A 74 2.87 -1.85 13.74
C ILE A 74 3.35 -0.70 14.64
N ARG A 75 4.48 -0.87 15.32
CA ARG A 75 5.01 0.14 16.24
C ARG A 75 5.93 1.12 15.51
N LEU A 76 5.63 2.42 15.61
CA LEU A 76 6.54 3.48 15.21
C LEU A 76 7.57 3.69 16.34
N SER A 77 8.85 3.66 15.99
CA SER A 77 9.96 3.77 16.96
C SER A 77 10.57 5.17 16.99
N SER A 78 10.63 5.85 15.85
CA SER A 78 11.17 7.20 15.73
C SER A 78 10.61 7.90 14.50
N PHE A 79 10.64 9.22 14.53
CA PHE A 79 10.53 10.04 13.33
C PHE A 79 11.62 11.10 13.35
N THR A 80 12.12 11.49 12.20
CA THR A 80 13.25 12.41 12.06
C THR A 80 12.96 13.37 10.91
N VAL A 81 13.36 14.62 11.05
CA VAL A 81 13.55 15.53 9.92
C VAL A 81 14.99 16.00 9.92
N ASN A 82 15.67 15.78 8.79
CA ASN A 82 17.12 16.00 8.69
C ASN A 82 17.91 15.25 9.79
N THR A 83 18.60 15.97 10.67
CA THR A 83 19.40 15.39 11.79
C THR A 83 18.64 15.36 13.12
N THR A 84 17.45 15.95 13.19
CA THR A 84 16.67 16.06 14.43
C THR A 84 15.74 14.86 14.55
N GLY A 85 16.11 13.92 15.42
CA GLY A 85 15.34 12.72 15.71
C GLY A 85 14.40 12.88 16.92
N PHE A 86 13.27 12.20 16.86
CA PHE A 86 12.21 12.28 17.84
C PHE A 86 11.67 10.90 18.19
N SER A 87 11.47 10.67 19.49
CA SER A 87 10.65 9.55 19.97
C SER A 87 9.16 9.95 19.91
N PRO A 88 8.28 9.07 19.37
CA PRO A 88 6.83 9.27 19.41
C PRO A 88 6.29 9.37 20.83
N ILE A 89 5.27 10.20 21.02
CA ILE A 89 4.52 10.28 22.28
C ILE A 89 3.19 9.53 22.06
N PRO A 90 3.03 8.32 22.61
CA PRO A 90 1.81 7.54 22.41
C PRO A 90 0.63 8.14 23.17
N THR A 91 -0.57 8.02 22.61
CA THR A 91 -1.82 8.49 23.26
C THR A 91 -2.13 7.72 24.55
N TYR A 92 -1.80 6.41 24.59
CA TYR A 92 -2.07 5.52 25.73
C TYR A 92 -0.81 4.77 26.22
N PRO A 93 0.20 5.46 26.79
CA PRO A 93 1.50 4.86 27.13
C PRO A 93 1.40 3.66 28.08
N ASN A 94 0.44 3.69 29.02
CA ASN A 94 0.25 2.60 29.97
C ASN A 94 -0.36 1.35 29.31
N VAL A 95 -1.19 1.51 28.29
CA VAL A 95 -1.86 0.41 27.59
C VAL A 95 -0.94 -0.18 26.53
N THR A 96 -0.27 0.68 25.76
CA THR A 96 0.59 0.27 24.63
C THR A 96 2.02 -0.04 25.04
N LYS A 97 2.34 -0.03 26.35
CA LYS A 97 3.71 -0.19 26.88
C LYS A 97 4.68 0.81 26.25
N ASN A 98 4.25 2.07 26.22
CA ASN A 98 4.97 3.22 25.68
C ASN A 98 5.30 3.12 24.17
N ALA A 99 4.56 2.29 23.43
CA ALA A 99 4.68 2.21 21.98
C ALA A 99 3.65 3.09 21.29
N SER A 100 4.07 3.84 20.28
CA SER A 100 3.15 4.54 19.39
C SER A 100 2.73 3.62 18.24
N LEU A 101 1.42 3.56 17.99
CA LEU A 101 0.83 2.62 17.05
C LEU A 101 0.60 3.28 15.69
N ALA A 102 1.05 2.62 14.62
CA ALA A 102 1.01 3.11 13.25
C ALA A 102 0.22 2.15 12.35
N LEU A 103 -0.93 2.59 11.87
CA LEU A 103 -1.75 1.91 10.87
C LEU A 103 -1.17 2.07 9.47
N PHE A 104 -1.10 0.98 8.72
CA PHE A 104 -0.75 0.99 7.30
C PHE A 104 -2.04 0.85 6.49
N ASP A 105 -2.43 1.92 5.80
CA ASP A 105 -3.72 2.01 5.13
C ASP A 105 -3.57 2.44 3.66
N ILE A 106 -3.72 1.46 2.76
CA ILE A 106 -3.66 1.68 1.31
C ILE A 106 -4.78 2.62 0.83
N GLY A 107 -5.88 2.75 1.58
CA GLY A 107 -7.00 3.64 1.29
C GLY A 107 -6.78 5.11 1.67
N ALA A 108 -5.75 5.40 2.48
CA ALA A 108 -5.39 6.77 2.85
C ALA A 108 -4.44 7.41 1.84
N SER A 109 -4.65 8.68 1.51
CA SER A 109 -3.78 9.40 0.58
C SER A 109 -2.41 9.72 1.18
N GLY A 110 -2.39 10.13 2.45
CA GLY A 110 -1.24 10.76 3.10
C GLY A 110 -0.69 10.07 4.33
N ILE A 111 0.03 10.83 5.14
CA ILE A 111 0.51 10.43 6.46
C ILE A 111 -0.24 11.28 7.47
N TYR A 112 -0.80 10.65 8.49
CA TYR A 112 -1.48 11.33 9.59
C TYR A 112 -0.81 10.95 10.91
N GLY A 113 -0.68 11.91 11.81
CA GLY A 113 -0.06 11.71 13.11
C GLY A 113 -0.65 12.63 14.17
N PRO A 114 -0.36 12.39 15.46
CA PRO A 114 -0.95 13.17 16.53
C PRO A 114 -0.38 14.60 16.52
N PHE A 115 -1.21 15.59 16.82
CA PHE A 115 -0.83 17.01 16.83
C PHE A 115 0.49 17.29 17.56
N GLN A 116 0.73 16.65 18.70
CA GLN A 116 1.94 16.84 19.50
C GLN A 116 3.23 16.43 18.77
N ASP A 117 3.21 15.34 18.01
CA ASP A 117 4.39 14.85 17.30
C ASP A 117 4.56 15.52 15.94
N VAL A 118 3.45 15.76 15.22
CA VAL A 118 3.48 16.48 13.95
C VAL A 118 3.97 17.92 14.15
N ALA A 119 3.53 18.61 15.21
CA ALA A 119 4.03 19.94 15.54
C ALA A 119 5.53 19.93 15.90
N ARG A 120 6.02 18.91 16.63
CA ARG A 120 7.45 18.74 16.93
C ARG A 120 8.28 18.47 15.67
N LEU A 121 7.76 17.69 14.74
CA LEU A 121 8.41 17.43 13.45
C LEU A 121 8.57 18.75 12.69
N PHE A 122 7.47 19.49 12.49
CA PHE A 122 7.50 20.73 11.71
C PHE A 122 8.20 21.90 12.41
N SER A 123 8.29 21.91 13.74
CA SER A 123 9.05 22.96 14.45
C SER A 123 10.56 22.91 14.16
N SER A 124 11.06 21.81 13.57
CA SER A 124 12.44 21.68 13.09
C SER A 124 12.63 22.12 11.64
N ILE A 125 11.57 22.59 10.97
CA ILE A 125 11.63 23.18 9.63
C ILE A 125 11.36 24.68 9.74
N ASP A 126 12.37 25.48 9.47
CA ASP A 126 12.24 26.93 9.45
C ASP A 126 11.18 27.38 8.45
N GLY A 127 10.34 28.32 8.90
CA GLY A 127 9.23 28.82 8.10
C GLY A 127 7.96 27.96 8.16
N SER A 128 7.96 26.76 8.74
CA SER A 128 6.73 25.93 8.80
C SER A 128 5.53 26.65 9.45
N ARG A 129 4.33 26.44 8.92
CA ARG A 129 3.08 27.06 9.38
C ARG A 129 1.97 26.03 9.43
N LEU A 130 1.21 26.02 10.52
CA LEU A 130 -0.09 25.36 10.55
C LEU A 130 -1.07 26.18 9.71
N VAL A 131 -1.72 25.54 8.75
CA VAL A 131 -2.67 26.17 7.81
C VAL A 131 -3.99 26.48 8.52
N ASP A 132 -4.51 25.50 9.26
CA ASP A 132 -5.77 25.61 10.00
C ASP A 132 -5.84 24.58 11.15
N ALA A 133 -6.93 24.63 11.92
CA ALA A 133 -7.20 23.67 12.99
C ALA A 133 -7.51 22.25 12.48
N GLY A 134 -7.65 22.06 11.18
CA GLY A 134 -7.76 20.74 10.54
C GLY A 134 -6.44 19.97 10.57
N GLY A 135 -5.31 20.63 10.88
CA GLY A 135 -4.03 19.96 11.10
C GLY A 135 -3.12 19.91 9.89
N GLN A 136 -3.49 20.55 8.78
CA GLN A 136 -2.63 20.67 7.60
C GLN A 136 -1.49 21.65 7.86
N TRP A 137 -0.27 21.29 7.46
CA TRP A 137 0.90 22.17 7.53
C TRP A 137 1.39 22.60 6.15
N ALA A 138 1.97 23.79 6.10
CA ALA A 138 2.71 24.32 4.97
C ALA A 138 4.16 24.59 5.37
N ILE A 139 5.09 24.30 4.48
CA ILE A 139 6.54 24.51 4.65
C ILE A 139 7.12 25.16 3.40
N PRO A 140 8.32 25.79 3.46
CA PRO A 140 8.95 26.34 2.26
C PRO A 140 9.10 25.26 1.18
N CYS A 141 8.67 25.52 -0.06
CA CYS A 141 8.83 24.57 -1.16
C CYS A 141 10.31 24.29 -1.47
N ALA A 142 11.17 25.30 -1.30
CA ALA A 142 12.61 25.22 -1.53
C ALA A 142 13.35 24.68 -0.29
N LEU A 143 13.02 23.45 0.11
CA LEU A 143 13.67 22.75 1.22
C LEU A 143 14.51 21.57 0.73
N SER A 144 15.45 21.09 1.55
CA SER A 144 16.35 19.99 1.22
C SER A 144 16.53 19.03 2.40
N GLN A 145 15.47 18.80 3.15
CA GLN A 145 15.46 17.93 4.32
C GLN A 145 14.68 16.66 3.99
N ASN A 146 15.23 15.48 4.30
CA ASN A 146 14.43 14.26 4.26
C ASN A 146 13.61 14.13 5.54
N MET A 147 12.50 13.40 5.44
CA MET A 147 11.78 12.87 6.59
C MET A 147 12.05 11.38 6.70
N THR A 148 12.25 10.87 7.91
CA THR A 148 12.51 9.44 8.13
C THR A 148 11.60 8.91 9.22
N PHE A 149 11.01 7.74 9.00
CA PHE A 149 10.20 7.02 9.98
C PHE A 149 10.84 5.68 10.31
N GLY A 150 10.95 5.37 11.60
CA GLY A 150 11.62 4.17 12.10
C GLY A 150 10.65 3.05 12.44
N PHE A 151 10.82 1.88 11.83
CA PHE A 151 10.05 0.65 12.10
C PHE A 151 10.99 -0.54 12.29
N GLY A 152 10.79 -1.33 13.34
CA GLY A 152 11.55 -2.57 13.54
C GLY A 152 13.07 -2.38 13.68
N GLY A 153 13.52 -1.19 14.08
CA GLY A 153 14.94 -0.83 14.15
C GLY A 153 15.56 -0.35 12.83
N TYR A 154 14.75 -0.17 11.78
CA TYR A 154 15.18 0.33 10.47
C TYR A 154 14.50 1.66 10.14
N ASN A 155 15.22 2.48 9.39
CA ASN A 155 14.79 3.81 8.96
C ASN A 155 14.29 3.79 7.52
N PHE A 156 13.10 4.32 7.30
CA PHE A 156 12.47 4.50 5.99
C PHE A 156 12.40 5.98 5.68
N THR A 157 13.11 6.39 4.64
CA THR A 157 13.36 7.80 4.32
C THR A 157 12.53 8.23 3.12
N LEU A 158 11.82 9.34 3.31
CA LEU A 158 11.05 10.07 2.32
C LEU A 158 11.87 11.26 1.83
N GLN A 159 11.98 11.38 0.52
CA GLN A 159 12.48 12.57 -0.16
C GLN A 159 11.44 13.71 -0.09
N PRO A 160 11.85 14.97 -0.30
CA PRO A 160 10.92 16.09 -0.40
C PRO A 160 9.72 15.83 -1.32
N SER A 161 9.92 15.26 -2.50
CA SER A 161 8.81 14.93 -3.40
C SER A 161 7.83 13.91 -2.81
N ASP A 162 8.22 13.08 -1.83
CA ASP A 162 7.38 12.06 -1.18
C ASP A 162 6.41 12.65 -0.16
N TYR A 163 6.78 13.74 0.52
CA TYR A 163 5.93 14.36 1.53
C TYR A 163 5.33 15.71 1.11
N LEU A 164 5.88 16.38 0.09
CA LEU A 164 5.29 17.60 -0.46
C LEU A 164 4.05 17.28 -1.30
N ILE A 165 2.94 17.95 -1.00
CA ILE A 165 1.64 17.78 -1.66
C ILE A 165 1.56 18.71 -2.87
N GLY A 166 1.90 19.99 -2.69
CA GLY A 166 1.85 21.00 -3.75
C GLY A 166 1.95 22.44 -3.22
N ALA A 167 2.33 23.38 -4.08
CA ALA A 167 2.46 24.80 -3.74
C ALA A 167 1.09 25.42 -3.40
N THR A 168 1.05 26.37 -2.46
CA THR A 168 -0.18 27.08 -2.11
C THR A 168 -0.47 28.22 -3.10
N ALA A 169 -1.74 28.50 -3.36
CA ALA A 169 -2.15 29.56 -4.28
C ALA A 169 -1.95 30.96 -3.71
N GLY A 170 -2.13 31.13 -2.39
CA GLY A 170 -1.94 32.41 -1.71
C GLY A 170 -0.46 32.78 -1.51
N ASP A 171 0.42 31.78 -1.45
CA ASP A 171 1.87 31.96 -1.34
C ASP A 171 2.61 30.78 -2.03
N PRO A 172 2.98 30.91 -3.31
CA PRO A 172 3.63 29.84 -4.07
C PRO A 172 5.02 29.42 -3.57
N ASP A 173 5.64 30.18 -2.66
CA ASP A 173 6.91 29.79 -2.03
C ASP A 173 6.69 28.73 -0.92
N TYR A 174 5.44 28.52 -0.50
CA TYR A 174 5.04 27.49 0.46
C TYR A 174 4.31 26.34 -0.21
N CYS A 175 4.58 25.13 0.31
CA CYS A 175 3.98 23.89 -0.12
C CYS A 175 3.26 23.22 1.03
N LEU A 176 2.06 22.69 0.79
CA LEU A 176 1.41 21.79 1.72
C LEU A 176 2.24 20.51 1.87
N SER A 177 2.31 19.98 3.09
CA SER A 177 3.16 18.83 3.43
C SER A 177 2.41 17.79 4.23
N TRP A 178 2.75 16.53 4.01
CA TRP A 178 2.56 15.46 4.99
C TRP A 178 3.64 15.55 6.07
N PRO A 179 3.40 15.02 7.28
CA PRO A 179 2.13 14.48 7.77
C PRO A 179 1.09 15.57 8.10
N MET A 180 -0.19 15.23 8.03
CA MET A 180 -1.29 16.05 8.56
C MET A 180 -1.53 15.67 10.02
N ALA A 181 -1.73 16.65 10.88
CA ALA A 181 -2.03 16.42 12.29
C ALA A 181 -3.49 16.01 12.49
N SER A 182 -3.73 15.04 13.37
CA SER A 182 -5.08 14.58 13.74
C SER A 182 -5.26 14.55 15.26
N PRO A 183 -6.50 14.76 15.76
CA PRO A 183 -6.80 14.58 17.17
C PRO A 183 -6.63 13.10 17.57
N PRO A 184 -6.40 12.80 18.86
CA PRO A 184 -6.28 11.43 19.34
C PRO A 184 -7.59 10.64 19.14
N SER A 185 -7.47 9.36 18.77
CA SER A 185 -8.57 8.41 18.65
C SER A 185 -8.66 7.49 19.85
N SER A 186 -9.86 6.94 20.11
CA SER A 186 -10.09 6.04 21.25
C SER A 186 -9.57 4.61 21.05
N ASP A 187 -9.20 4.24 19.82
CA ASP A 187 -8.62 2.93 19.49
C ASP A 187 -7.12 2.84 19.78
N GLY A 188 -6.48 3.98 20.08
CA GLY A 188 -5.05 4.07 20.40
C GLY A 188 -4.11 3.99 19.22
N ILE A 189 -4.61 4.07 17.99
CA ILE A 189 -3.79 4.27 16.79
C ILE A 189 -3.38 5.74 16.73
N ASP A 190 -2.07 6.01 16.83
CA ASP A 190 -1.55 7.38 16.83
C ASP A 190 -1.26 7.89 15.41
N TRP A 191 -0.75 6.99 14.55
CA TRP A 191 -0.29 7.32 13.20
C TRP A 191 -1.01 6.49 12.15
N GLN A 192 -1.19 7.05 10.96
CA GLN A 192 -1.70 6.35 9.78
C GLN A 192 -0.82 6.68 8.57
N PHE A 193 -0.32 5.64 7.91
CA PHE A 193 0.58 5.71 6.77
C PHE A 193 -0.15 5.20 5.53
N GLY A 194 -0.48 6.14 4.65
CA GLY A 194 -1.12 5.89 3.37
C GLY A 194 -0.17 6.07 2.19
N THR A 195 -0.74 6.36 1.01
CA THR A 195 -0.02 6.27 -0.26
C THR A 195 1.24 7.13 -0.33
N ALA A 196 1.30 8.28 0.35
CA ALA A 196 2.52 9.10 0.43
C ALA A 196 3.73 8.33 0.98
N PHE A 197 3.54 7.52 2.03
CA PHE A 197 4.59 6.65 2.55
C PHE A 197 4.70 5.35 1.75
N LEU A 198 3.57 4.70 1.46
CA LEU A 198 3.52 3.37 0.82
C LEU A 198 4.05 3.37 -0.62
N ARG A 199 4.22 4.52 -1.28
CA ARG A 199 4.90 4.62 -2.58
C ARG A 199 6.43 4.49 -2.48
N THR A 200 7.00 4.67 -1.29
CA THR A 200 8.46 4.60 -1.06
C THR A 200 8.94 3.21 -0.65
N VAL A 201 7.99 2.31 -0.34
CA VAL A 201 8.25 0.97 0.17
C VAL A 201 7.33 -0.04 -0.51
N TYR A 202 7.89 -1.19 -0.88
CA TYR A 202 7.06 -2.35 -1.16
C TYR A 202 6.57 -2.93 0.18
N THR A 203 5.26 -3.03 0.34
CA THR A 203 4.64 -3.41 1.61
C THR A 203 4.02 -4.80 1.50
N ILE A 204 4.45 -5.72 2.35
CA ILE A 204 3.95 -7.10 2.41
C ILE A 204 3.07 -7.24 3.64
N PHE A 205 1.84 -7.67 3.44
CA PHE A 205 0.88 -7.96 4.49
C PHE A 205 0.77 -9.47 4.64
N SER A 206 1.48 -10.05 5.62
CA SER A 206 1.37 -11.47 5.96
C SER A 206 0.26 -11.66 6.99
N TYR A 207 -0.77 -12.42 6.61
CA TYR A 207 -2.00 -12.60 7.40
C TYR A 207 -1.82 -13.58 8.57
N GLY A 208 -0.68 -14.26 8.65
CA GLY A 208 -0.41 -15.27 9.67
C GLY A 208 -1.21 -16.56 9.46
N ILE A 209 -0.92 -17.55 10.30
CA ILE A 209 -1.43 -18.92 10.20
C ILE A 209 -1.90 -19.33 11.58
N ASN A 210 -3.13 -19.85 11.68
CA ASN A 210 -3.70 -20.32 12.93
C ASN A 210 -2.73 -21.28 13.65
N LYS A 211 -2.53 -21.05 14.95
CA LYS A 211 -1.70 -21.82 15.89
C LYS A 211 -0.19 -21.78 15.69
N VAL A 212 0.33 -21.20 14.60
CA VAL A 212 1.78 -21.29 14.29
C VAL A 212 2.44 -19.98 13.86
N GLU A 213 1.72 -19.03 13.27
CA GLU A 213 2.32 -17.77 12.79
C GLU A 213 1.42 -16.56 13.05
N ALA A 214 1.97 -15.55 13.73
CA ALA A 214 1.28 -14.27 13.92
C ALA A 214 1.38 -13.40 12.63
N PRO A 215 0.40 -12.52 12.36
CA PRO A 215 0.47 -11.58 11.26
C PRO A 215 1.67 -10.63 11.36
N ARG A 216 2.21 -10.24 10.21
CA ARG A 216 3.40 -9.39 10.09
C ARG A 216 3.25 -8.41 8.91
N ILE A 217 3.90 -7.25 9.03
CA ILE A 217 4.12 -6.35 7.89
C ILE A 217 5.60 -6.40 7.51
N GLY A 218 5.89 -6.75 6.26
CA GLY A 218 7.21 -6.65 5.66
C GLY A 218 7.36 -5.34 4.91
N LEU A 219 8.41 -4.57 5.22
CA LEU A 219 8.73 -3.32 4.52
C LEU A 219 10.03 -3.48 3.75
N TYR A 220 9.99 -3.25 2.45
CA TYR A 220 11.16 -3.26 1.58
C TYR A 220 11.33 -1.88 0.95
N SER A 221 12.43 -1.19 1.27
CA SER A 221 12.68 0.14 0.72
C SER A 221 12.92 0.06 -0.79
N ILE A 222 12.16 0.84 -1.56
CA ILE A 222 12.32 0.97 -3.01
C ILE A 222 13.40 2.02 -3.32
N ALA A 223 13.56 3.01 -2.43
CA ALA A 223 14.61 4.01 -2.54
C ALA A 223 16.00 3.37 -2.40
N SER A 224 16.96 3.89 -3.17
CA SER A 224 18.35 3.46 -3.04
C SER A 224 18.89 3.82 -1.65
N PRO A 225 19.62 2.91 -0.95
CA PRO A 225 20.13 3.17 0.40
C PRO A 225 21.03 4.41 0.51
N ASN A 226 21.65 4.81 -0.61
CA ASN A 226 22.54 5.97 -0.73
C ASN A 226 21.95 7.07 -1.61
N ALA A 227 20.62 7.16 -1.71
CA ALA A 227 19.97 8.23 -2.44
C ALA A 227 20.38 9.58 -1.85
N THR A 228 20.98 10.44 -2.68
CA THR A 228 21.23 11.82 -2.32
C THR A 228 19.89 12.54 -2.15
N VAL A 229 19.82 13.48 -1.21
CA VAL A 229 18.63 14.32 -1.04
C VAL A 229 18.31 15.02 -2.36
N GLU A 230 17.03 15.06 -2.72
CA GLU A 230 16.57 15.80 -3.90
C GLU A 230 17.01 17.27 -3.85
N SER A 231 17.59 17.74 -4.96
CA SER A 231 17.92 19.14 -5.15
C SER A 231 16.67 20.00 -5.35
N ALA A 232 16.78 21.30 -5.05
CA ALA A 232 15.71 22.26 -5.30
C ALA A 232 15.17 22.21 -6.74
N THR A 233 16.03 21.95 -7.72
CA THR A 233 15.64 21.80 -9.14
C THR A 233 14.79 20.56 -9.41
N GLN A 234 15.07 19.44 -8.72
CA GLN A 234 14.26 18.23 -8.84
C GLN A 234 12.88 18.44 -8.20
N ILE A 235 12.86 19.10 -7.04
CA ILE A 235 11.64 19.43 -6.32
C ILE A 235 10.77 20.39 -7.15
N SER A 236 11.35 21.44 -7.72
CA SER A 236 10.61 22.38 -8.58
C SER A 236 10.06 21.71 -9.83
N ALA A 237 10.82 20.79 -10.44
CA ALA A 237 10.34 20.01 -11.59
C ALA A 237 9.19 19.08 -11.20
N PHE A 238 9.28 18.41 -10.05
CA PHE A 238 8.21 17.60 -9.50
C PHE A 238 6.93 18.43 -9.26
N LEU A 239 7.03 19.53 -8.52
CA LEU A 239 5.89 20.41 -8.24
C LEU A 239 5.25 20.96 -9.52
N SER A 240 6.07 21.30 -10.52
CA SER A 240 5.59 21.75 -11.83
C SER A 240 4.82 20.66 -12.59
N SER A 241 5.26 19.39 -12.48
CA SER A 241 4.61 18.25 -13.12
C SER A 241 3.24 17.91 -12.51
N GLN A 242 3.05 18.21 -11.22
CA GLN A 242 1.80 17.90 -10.50
C GLN A 242 0.67 18.91 -10.79
N SER A 243 0.98 20.04 -11.47
CA SER A 243 0.06 21.11 -11.91
C SER A 243 -0.75 21.83 -10.82
N ALA A 244 -1.08 23.10 -11.12
CA ALA A 244 -1.85 24.11 -10.37
C ALA A 244 -1.69 24.15 -8.84
N THR A 245 -1.22 25.31 -8.36
CA THR A 245 -1.25 25.70 -6.94
C THR A 245 -2.55 25.28 -6.26
N LEU A 246 -2.45 24.69 -5.08
CA LEU A 246 -3.57 24.28 -4.26
C LEU A 246 -4.27 25.53 -3.72
N ALA A 247 -5.60 25.58 -3.82
CA ALA A 247 -6.40 26.72 -3.37
C ALA A 247 -6.36 26.88 -1.84
N THR A 248 -5.26 27.45 -1.36
CA THR A 248 -4.94 27.63 0.06
C THR A 248 -4.31 29.01 0.23
N THR A 249 -4.81 29.76 1.20
CA THR A 249 -4.24 31.03 1.64
C THR A 249 -3.73 30.85 3.05
N LEU A 250 -2.45 31.11 3.28
CA LEU A 250 -1.87 30.99 4.61
C LEU A 250 -2.36 32.11 5.53
N PRO A 251 -2.61 31.83 6.82
CA PRO A 251 -2.87 32.87 7.79
C PRO A 251 -1.73 33.88 7.85
N ASN A 252 -2.05 35.16 8.01
CA ASN A 252 -1.08 36.25 8.13
C ASN A 252 -0.40 36.32 9.53
N TYR A 253 -0.66 35.33 10.39
CA TYR A 253 -0.04 35.15 11.70
C TYR A 253 0.17 33.66 11.97
N VAL A 254 1.07 33.32 12.89
CA VAL A 254 1.33 31.92 13.25
C VAL A 254 0.18 31.40 14.10
N LEU A 255 -0.48 30.33 13.64
CA LEU A 255 -1.48 29.62 14.43
C LEU A 255 -0.80 28.77 15.53
N ALA A 256 -1.38 28.80 16.73
CA ALA A 256 -0.99 27.87 17.78
C ALA A 256 -1.52 26.46 17.46
N THR A 257 -0.71 25.44 17.77
CA THR A 257 -1.14 24.05 17.68
C THR A 257 -2.22 23.77 18.74
N PRO A 258 -3.39 23.22 18.38
CA PRO A 258 -4.40 22.83 19.35
C PRO A 258 -3.89 21.73 20.29
N THR A 259 -4.29 21.79 21.55
CA THR A 259 -4.06 20.74 22.54
C THR A 259 -5.34 19.94 22.73
N TYR A 260 -5.25 18.61 22.64
CA TYR A 260 -6.38 17.71 22.86
C TYR A 260 -6.21 16.92 24.15
N THR A 261 -7.32 16.59 24.78
CA THR A 261 -7.35 15.61 25.86
C THR A 261 -7.45 14.21 25.28
N THR A 262 -6.79 13.24 25.92
CA THR A 262 -6.90 11.83 25.55
C THR A 262 -8.32 11.32 25.82
N PRO A 263 -9.05 10.83 24.80
CA PRO A 263 -10.37 10.25 25.00
C PRO A 263 -10.30 8.93 25.79
N PRO A 264 -11.41 8.44 26.36
CA PRO A 264 -11.44 7.11 26.96
C PRO A 264 -11.05 6.02 25.96
N TYR A 265 -10.21 5.09 26.39
CA TYR A 265 -9.77 3.97 25.55
C TYR A 265 -10.93 3.00 25.28
N THR A 266 -11.11 2.61 24.01
CA THR A 266 -12.25 1.80 23.56
C THR A 266 -12.17 0.32 23.97
N PHE A 267 -10.97 -0.24 24.10
CA PHE A 267 -10.79 -1.67 24.35
C PHE A 267 -10.62 -2.00 25.83
N ASN A 268 -10.89 -3.26 26.20
CA ASN A 268 -10.68 -3.74 27.56
C ASN A 268 -9.18 -3.96 27.83
N ALA A 269 -8.51 -2.94 28.39
CA ALA A 269 -7.08 -2.97 28.69
C ALA A 269 -6.66 -4.04 29.72
N SER A 270 -7.60 -4.66 30.43
CA SER A 270 -7.32 -5.78 31.35
C SER A 270 -6.98 -7.07 30.60
N VAL A 271 -7.42 -7.21 29.34
CA VAL A 271 -7.06 -8.35 28.48
C VAL A 271 -5.75 -8.02 27.77
N THR A 272 -4.74 -8.85 27.95
CA THR A 272 -3.42 -8.62 27.36
C THR A 272 -3.47 -8.82 25.84
N ALA A 273 -2.97 -7.83 25.10
CA ALA A 273 -2.71 -7.93 23.67
C ALA A 273 -1.21 -7.68 23.44
N SER A 274 -0.47 -8.75 23.09
CA SER A 274 0.98 -8.67 22.87
C SER A 274 1.32 -8.90 21.40
N ALA A 275 2.19 -8.06 20.84
CA ALA A 275 2.72 -8.28 19.49
C ALA A 275 3.33 -9.68 19.37
N GLY A 276 3.15 -10.31 18.21
CA GLY A 276 3.60 -11.68 17.98
C GLY A 276 2.73 -12.78 18.62
N GLN A 277 1.60 -12.42 19.25
CA GLN A 277 0.69 -13.41 19.84
C GLN A 277 0.11 -14.33 18.76
N ILE A 278 0.33 -15.63 18.93
CA ILE A 278 -0.23 -16.66 18.07
C ILE A 278 -1.72 -16.84 18.39
N GLN A 279 -2.55 -16.82 17.36
CA GLN A 279 -4.01 -16.97 17.49
C GLN A 279 -4.43 -18.40 17.20
N ASN A 280 -5.41 -18.91 17.94
CA ASN A 280 -5.95 -20.25 17.71
C ASN A 280 -6.83 -20.32 16.46
N THR A 281 -7.54 -19.23 16.15
CA THR A 281 -8.50 -19.08 15.05
C THR A 281 -8.47 -17.65 14.51
N GLY A 282 -9.12 -17.42 13.36
CA GLY A 282 -9.29 -16.08 12.78
C GLY A 282 -8.17 -15.63 11.82
N LEU A 283 -7.15 -16.47 11.59
CA LEU A 283 -6.10 -16.28 10.58
C LEU A 283 -6.23 -17.35 9.47
N ALA A 284 -5.20 -17.50 8.62
CA ALA A 284 -5.18 -18.52 7.58
C ALA A 284 -5.28 -19.95 8.13
N THR A 285 -5.75 -20.88 7.29
CA THR A 285 -5.85 -22.30 7.67
C THR A 285 -4.50 -22.88 8.11
N ALA A 286 -4.52 -23.81 9.05
CA ALA A 286 -3.31 -24.46 9.57
C ALA A 286 -2.64 -25.42 8.57
N SER A 287 -3.14 -25.53 7.33
CA SER A 287 -2.50 -26.31 6.26
C SER A 287 -1.26 -25.63 5.66
N TYR A 288 -1.11 -24.32 5.84
CA TYR A 288 0.12 -23.62 5.44
C TYR A 288 1.28 -23.93 6.37
N SER A 289 2.49 -23.94 5.82
CA SER A 289 3.74 -24.07 6.61
C SER A 289 4.31 -22.68 6.91
N PRO A 290 4.65 -22.34 8.16
CA PRO A 290 5.16 -21.01 8.51
C PRO A 290 6.55 -20.75 7.90
N LEU A 291 6.74 -19.57 7.30
CA LEU A 291 8.00 -19.13 6.67
C LEU A 291 8.58 -17.88 7.30
N ILE A 292 7.75 -17.01 7.88
CA ILE A 292 8.16 -15.69 8.39
C ILE A 292 8.17 -15.70 9.93
N GLY A 293 7.32 -16.51 10.55
CA GLY A 293 7.26 -16.71 12.00
C GLY A 293 8.21 -17.80 12.50
N GLY A 294 8.65 -17.67 13.77
CA GLY A 294 9.36 -18.73 14.50
C GLY A 294 10.85 -18.48 14.74
N LYS A 295 11.54 -19.46 15.34
CA LYS A 295 12.96 -19.36 15.74
C LYS A 295 13.95 -19.33 14.57
N LYS A 296 13.52 -19.76 13.37
CA LYS A 296 14.33 -19.83 12.14
C LYS A 296 13.45 -19.48 10.92
N PRO A 297 13.16 -18.19 10.68
CA PRO A 297 12.39 -17.80 9.50
C PRO A 297 13.15 -18.14 8.22
N ASN A 298 12.43 -18.62 7.20
CA ASN A 298 12.95 -18.95 5.87
C ASN A 298 12.39 -17.97 4.84
N ILE A 299 12.78 -16.70 4.97
CA ILE A 299 12.27 -15.60 4.14
C ILE A 299 12.57 -15.79 2.65
N THR A 300 13.65 -16.50 2.32
CA THR A 300 14.02 -16.83 0.94
C THR A 300 13.14 -17.89 0.29
N ALA A 301 12.27 -18.56 1.06
CA ALA A 301 11.31 -19.53 0.53
C ALA A 301 9.91 -18.93 0.32
N LEU A 302 9.75 -17.62 0.51
CA LEU A 302 8.49 -16.96 0.17
C LEU A 302 8.20 -17.14 -1.32
N PRO A 303 6.96 -17.52 -1.70
CA PRO A 303 6.60 -17.60 -3.10
C PRO A 303 6.82 -16.25 -3.78
N GLU A 304 7.35 -16.30 -4.99
CA GLU A 304 7.63 -15.13 -5.81
C GLU A 304 6.76 -15.18 -7.06
N VAL A 305 6.15 -14.05 -7.41
CA VAL A 305 5.51 -13.83 -8.69
C VAL A 305 6.33 -12.78 -9.43
N TYR A 306 6.72 -13.10 -10.66
CA TYR A 306 7.36 -12.10 -11.51
C TYR A 306 6.28 -11.20 -12.11
N GLY A 307 6.53 -9.89 -12.11
CA GLY A 307 5.61 -8.88 -12.62
C GLY A 307 4.88 -9.35 -13.88
N VAL A 308 3.55 -9.22 -13.89
CA VAL A 308 2.68 -9.76 -14.93
C VAL A 308 2.96 -9.04 -16.25
N ALA A 309 4.03 -9.45 -16.92
CA ALA A 309 4.36 -9.01 -18.26
C ALA A 309 3.66 -9.89 -19.31
N THR A 310 2.49 -10.47 -19.02
CA THR A 310 1.65 -11.19 -20.00
C THR A 310 0.36 -11.68 -19.35
N GLY A 311 -0.59 -10.77 -19.13
CA GLY A 311 -1.99 -11.11 -18.85
C GLY A 311 -2.28 -11.71 -17.47
N ALA A 312 -3.34 -11.21 -16.85
CA ALA A 312 -3.89 -11.78 -15.62
C ALA A 312 -5.29 -12.32 -15.92
N THR A 313 -5.60 -13.49 -15.37
CA THR A 313 -6.96 -14.03 -15.34
C THR A 313 -7.49 -13.89 -13.92
N LEU A 314 -8.36 -12.91 -13.70
CA LEU A 314 -9.07 -12.74 -12.44
C LEU A 314 -10.44 -13.41 -12.56
N VAL A 315 -10.70 -14.43 -11.75
CA VAL A 315 -12.01 -15.08 -11.66
C VAL A 315 -12.70 -14.61 -10.39
N ILE A 316 -13.82 -13.89 -10.53
CA ILE A 316 -14.65 -13.42 -9.43
C ILE A 316 -15.98 -14.17 -9.47
N THR A 317 -16.32 -14.89 -8.41
CA THR A 317 -17.67 -15.45 -8.26
C THR A 317 -18.51 -14.48 -7.46
N ASP A 318 -19.60 -13.97 -8.04
CA ASP A 318 -20.50 -13.07 -7.34
C ASP A 318 -21.44 -13.82 -6.37
N ALA A 319 -22.19 -13.07 -5.57
CA ALA A 319 -23.11 -13.63 -4.57
C ALA A 319 -24.26 -14.47 -5.15
N SER A 320 -24.45 -14.48 -6.47
CA SER A 320 -25.41 -15.36 -7.16
C SER A 320 -24.79 -16.68 -7.63
N GLY A 321 -23.49 -16.90 -7.39
CA GLY A 321 -22.76 -18.06 -7.88
C GLY A 321 -22.25 -17.90 -9.32
N THR A 322 -22.38 -16.71 -9.92
CA THR A 322 -21.95 -16.46 -11.29
C THR A 322 -20.46 -16.12 -11.33
N MET A 323 -19.68 -16.90 -12.08
CA MET A 323 -18.25 -16.64 -12.29
C MET A 323 -18.05 -15.59 -13.38
N LYS A 324 -17.38 -14.49 -13.05
CA LYS A 324 -16.91 -13.45 -13.97
C LYS A 324 -15.40 -13.59 -14.14
N THR A 325 -14.99 -13.91 -15.37
CA THR A 325 -13.58 -14.03 -15.72
C THR A 325 -13.14 -12.75 -16.42
N TYR A 326 -12.17 -12.06 -15.83
CA TYR A 326 -11.52 -10.88 -16.40
C TYR A 326 -10.14 -11.31 -16.87
N THR A 327 -9.96 -11.37 -18.19
CA THR A 327 -8.67 -11.59 -18.83
C THR A 327 -8.14 -10.26 -19.35
N SER A 328 -6.98 -9.84 -18.88
CA SER A 328 -6.22 -8.79 -19.56
C SER A 328 -5.28 -9.43 -20.58
N SER A 329 -5.33 -8.97 -21.82
CA SER A 329 -4.31 -9.26 -22.83
C SER A 329 -4.01 -7.99 -23.60
N ILE A 330 -2.74 -7.73 -23.88
CA ILE A 330 -2.32 -6.70 -24.85
C ILE A 330 -1.83 -7.46 -26.08
N PRO A 331 -2.27 -7.09 -27.30
CA PRO A 331 -1.71 -7.68 -28.52
C PRO A 331 -0.21 -7.38 -28.59
N GLN A 332 0.61 -8.42 -28.74
CA GLN A 332 2.02 -8.24 -29.05
C GLN A 332 2.14 -7.45 -30.36
N PRO A 333 3.02 -6.44 -30.46
CA PRO A 333 3.36 -5.88 -31.76
C PRO A 333 3.93 -7.01 -32.61
N SER A 334 3.39 -7.20 -33.82
CA SER A 334 3.97 -8.15 -34.76
C SER A 334 5.41 -7.74 -35.02
N ILE A 335 6.35 -8.64 -34.73
CA ILE A 335 7.74 -8.46 -35.14
C ILE A 335 7.73 -8.52 -36.67
N THR A 336 7.78 -7.36 -37.32
CA THR A 336 8.03 -7.31 -38.75
C THR A 336 9.49 -7.68 -38.94
N LEU A 337 9.77 -8.88 -39.47
CA LEU A 337 11.12 -9.24 -39.88
C LEU A 337 11.64 -8.15 -40.84
N GLY A 338 12.76 -7.51 -40.50
CA GLY A 338 13.46 -6.64 -41.43
C GLY A 338 13.90 -7.43 -42.65
N THR A 339 13.64 -6.93 -43.84
CA THR A 339 14.17 -7.49 -45.08
C THR A 339 15.71 -7.44 -45.05
N PRO A 340 16.40 -8.56 -45.30
CA PRO A 340 17.86 -8.56 -45.38
C PRO A 340 18.37 -7.56 -46.45
N PRO A 341 19.57 -6.98 -46.27
CA PRO A 341 20.15 -6.08 -47.26
C PRO A 341 20.21 -6.76 -48.65
N GLY A 342 19.50 -6.20 -49.64
CA GLY A 342 19.47 -6.71 -51.01
C GLY A 342 18.11 -7.24 -51.50
N TRP A 343 17.06 -7.24 -50.67
CA TRP A 343 15.70 -7.59 -51.11
C TRP A 343 14.89 -6.34 -51.52
N THR A 344 14.62 -6.19 -52.82
CA THR A 344 13.68 -5.18 -53.32
C THR A 344 12.27 -5.77 -53.34
N SER A 345 11.46 -5.48 -52.32
CA SER A 345 10.02 -5.76 -52.37
C SER A 345 9.32 -4.69 -53.18
N SER A 346 9.29 -4.87 -54.50
CA SER A 346 8.37 -4.16 -55.39
C SER A 346 7.03 -4.89 -55.42
N ALA A 347 6.05 -4.39 -54.66
CA ALA A 347 4.64 -4.63 -54.94
C ALA A 347 3.81 -3.48 -54.32
N SER A 348 3.63 -2.42 -55.11
CA SER A 348 2.57 -1.46 -54.92
C SER A 348 1.25 -2.13 -55.30
N LEU A 349 0.28 -2.18 -54.38
CA LEU A 349 -1.12 -2.28 -54.73
C LEU A 349 -1.92 -1.26 -53.92
N THR A 350 -2.05 -0.09 -54.53
CA THR A 350 -3.20 0.79 -54.41
C THR A 350 -4.52 0.03 -54.61
N HIS A 351 -5.48 0.13 -53.69
CA HIS A 351 -6.84 0.63 -53.98
C HIS A 351 -7.69 0.63 -52.70
N ALA A 352 -8.28 1.79 -52.44
CA ALA A 352 -9.34 2.01 -51.47
C ALA A 352 -10.65 1.36 -51.95
N MET A 353 -11.51 0.94 -51.02
CA MET A 353 -12.98 1.02 -51.17
C MET A 353 -13.67 0.91 -49.81
N THR A 354 -14.51 1.92 -49.54
CA THR A 354 -15.45 2.10 -48.43
C THR A 354 -16.73 1.26 -48.59
N PRO A 355 -17.60 1.17 -47.55
CA PRO A 355 -18.51 0.04 -47.34
C PRO A 355 -19.89 0.26 -47.99
N TYR A 356 -20.61 -0.82 -48.31
CA TYR A 356 -22.07 -0.79 -48.46
C TYR A 356 -22.73 -2.12 -48.06
N ASN A 357 -23.86 -1.95 -47.38
CA ASN A 357 -24.82 -2.96 -46.91
C ASN A 357 -25.36 -3.86 -48.02
N PHE A 358 -25.65 -5.13 -47.70
CA PHE A 358 -26.84 -5.82 -48.23
C PHE A 358 -27.36 -6.87 -47.25
N VAL A 359 -28.69 -6.89 -47.16
CA VAL A 359 -29.55 -7.73 -46.32
C VAL A 359 -29.96 -8.99 -47.10
N SER A 360 -30.30 -10.05 -46.35
CA SER A 360 -31.28 -11.12 -46.67
C SER A 360 -30.74 -12.47 -47.16
N GLY A 361 -31.28 -13.55 -46.58
CA GLY A 361 -31.64 -14.74 -47.35
C GLY A 361 -31.26 -16.11 -46.79
N LEU A 362 -32.11 -16.65 -45.91
CA LEU A 362 -32.50 -18.06 -45.71
C LEU A 362 -31.56 -19.25 -46.04
N ILE A 363 -31.27 -20.02 -44.98
CA ILE A 363 -31.66 -21.44 -44.74
C ILE A 363 -31.66 -22.42 -45.94
N PHE A 364 -30.84 -23.48 -45.82
CA PHE A 364 -31.15 -24.81 -46.38
C PHE A 364 -30.98 -25.90 -45.29
N ILE A 365 -31.87 -26.88 -45.38
CA ILE A 365 -32.25 -27.89 -44.40
C ILE A 365 -31.78 -29.28 -44.85
N PHE A 366 -31.33 -30.08 -43.87
CA PHE A 366 -31.34 -31.55 -43.75
C PHE A 366 -30.62 -32.47 -44.78
N THR A 367 -29.87 -33.44 -44.25
CA THR A 367 -30.33 -34.84 -44.19
C THR A 367 -29.54 -35.68 -43.18
N LEU A 368 -30.29 -36.57 -42.53
CA LEU A 368 -29.91 -37.58 -41.54
C LEU A 368 -29.29 -38.83 -42.22
N ALA A 369 -28.37 -39.52 -41.55
CA ALA A 369 -28.26 -40.98 -41.63
C ALA A 369 -27.71 -41.54 -40.30
N LEU A 370 -28.44 -42.51 -39.75
CA LEU A 370 -28.22 -43.17 -38.47
C LEU A 370 -27.33 -44.42 -38.61
N ALA A 371 -26.39 -44.54 -37.66
CA ALA A 371 -26.06 -45.74 -36.85
C ALA A 371 -25.41 -46.98 -37.54
N PRO A 372 -24.97 -48.00 -36.76
CA PRO A 372 -24.16 -47.99 -35.52
C PRO A 372 -23.03 -49.07 -35.55
N THR A 373 -22.12 -49.06 -34.55
CA THR A 373 -21.55 -50.22 -33.81
C THR A 373 -20.41 -49.71 -32.91
N CYS A 374 -20.46 -49.71 -31.58
CA CYS A 374 -20.45 -50.78 -30.55
C CYS A 374 -19.03 -51.12 -30.04
N LEU A 375 -18.88 -51.02 -28.70
CA LEU A 375 -17.80 -51.53 -27.81
C LEU A 375 -16.43 -50.83 -27.96
N LEU A 376 -15.77 -50.31 -26.91
CA LEU A 376 -15.72 -50.61 -25.48
C LEU A 376 -15.38 -49.32 -24.71
#